data_AF-A0A836ENE5-F1
#
_entry.id   AF-A0A836ENE5-F1
#
_cell.length_a   1.000
_cell.length_b   1.000
_cell.length_c   1.000
_cell.angle_alpha   90.00
_cell.angle_beta   90.00
_cell.angle_gamma   90.00
#
_symmetry.space_group_name_H-M   'P 1'
#
loop_
_entity.id
_entity.type
_entity.pdbx_description
1 polymer ?
#
loop_
_entity_poly.entity_id
_entity_poly.type
_entity_poly.pdbx_seq_one_letter_code
_entity_poly.pdbx_strand_id
1 'polypeptide(L)'
;MSGRRKKDKNKLLQRRPRNVLCKELRYHQKRDRMSDCSDSSDKENDETETVNEWPLPFPVAMWDLEHCSNSKQSKHGTGKKLVRYGLTKLLRLSTRFSGLCLTPVSDKCVTPLDHKIVEKYGCAVINCSWSRIDDTPFNKVRTSHPRILPFLVSANSTKPCELSCAEAIAATLIITGFPDEADLILDKFSWGHLFLELNSELLEKYARCANTEEVIAVQEKFLKDIQQEKIDRLALSDFPPSDTESEEEAEEKDKSVVSEITKELANARI
;
A
#
# COMPACT_ATOMS: atom_id res chain seq x y z
N MET A 1 14.49 -67.84 -58.89
CA MET A 1 15.20 -66.71 -59.55
C MET A 1 14.42 -65.43 -59.27
N SER A 2 15.10 -64.37 -58.77
CA SER A 2 14.70 -62.95 -58.66
C SER A 2 13.34 -62.62 -57.98
N GLY A 3 13.16 -61.71 -57.02
CA GLY A 3 13.96 -60.63 -56.45
C GLY A 3 13.18 -59.97 -55.29
N ARG A 4 13.89 -59.18 -54.48
CA ARG A 4 13.47 -58.47 -53.24
C ARG A 4 12.18 -57.64 -53.34
N ARG A 5 11.47 -57.49 -52.21
CA ARG A 5 11.18 -56.17 -51.58
C ARG A 5 10.79 -56.30 -50.10
N LYS A 6 11.33 -55.37 -49.31
CA LYS A 6 11.38 -55.32 -47.83
C LYS A 6 10.06 -54.83 -47.22
N LYS A 7 9.79 -55.25 -45.98
CA LYS A 7 8.69 -54.81 -45.11
C LYS A 7 8.92 -53.36 -44.62
N ASP A 8 8.01 -52.46 -44.94
CA ASP A 8 7.88 -51.17 -44.26
C ASP A 8 6.79 -51.27 -43.18
N LYS A 9 7.21 -51.43 -41.92
CA LYS A 9 6.35 -51.40 -40.72
C LYS A 9 6.48 -50.08 -39.96
N ASN A 10 6.61 -48.94 -40.65
CA ASN A 10 6.59 -47.63 -40.01
C ASN A 10 5.22 -46.98 -40.10
N LYS A 11 4.30 -47.45 -39.25
CA LYS A 11 3.07 -46.74 -38.94
C LYS A 11 2.66 -47.06 -37.51
N LEU A 12 3.34 -46.44 -36.55
CA LEU A 12 2.88 -46.22 -35.17
C LEU A 12 3.95 -45.43 -34.40
N LEU A 13 3.51 -44.39 -33.69
CA LEU A 13 4.24 -43.59 -32.69
C LEU A 13 5.08 -42.40 -33.20
N GLN A 14 4.42 -41.39 -33.80
CA GLN A 14 4.88 -40.01 -33.57
C GLN A 14 4.45 -39.56 -32.17
N ARG A 15 5.20 -39.97 -31.14
CA ARG A 15 5.16 -39.30 -29.83
C ARG A 15 6.24 -38.22 -29.84
N ARG A 16 5.83 -36.95 -29.73
CA ARG A 16 6.75 -35.82 -29.57
C ARG A 16 7.70 -36.07 -28.40
N PRO A 17 9.02 -35.85 -28.53
CA PRO A 17 9.93 -35.98 -27.40
C PRO A 17 9.58 -34.93 -26.35
N ARG A 18 9.31 -35.36 -25.11
CA ARG A 18 9.30 -34.46 -23.96
C ARG A 18 10.75 -34.14 -23.63
N ASN A 19 11.24 -32.98 -24.08
CA ASN A 19 12.48 -32.42 -23.57
C ASN A 19 12.26 -31.98 -22.12
N VAL A 20 12.50 -32.90 -21.17
CA VAL A 20 12.57 -32.55 -19.76
C VAL A 20 13.99 -32.09 -19.49
N LEU A 21 14.21 -30.77 -19.48
CA LEU A 21 15.47 -30.19 -19.02
C LEU A 21 15.70 -30.55 -17.55
N CYS A 22 16.85 -31.18 -17.27
CA CYS A 22 17.28 -31.52 -15.92
C CYS A 22 17.39 -30.25 -15.05
N LYS A 23 17.17 -30.38 -13.73
CA LYS A 23 17.14 -29.26 -12.78
C LYS A 23 18.40 -28.37 -12.86
N GLU A 24 19.55 -28.98 -13.11
CA GLU A 24 20.86 -28.31 -13.25
C GLU A 24 20.90 -27.35 -14.45
N LEU A 25 20.43 -27.80 -15.62
CA LEU A 25 20.43 -27.00 -16.85
C LEU A 25 19.47 -25.81 -16.77
N ARG A 26 18.38 -25.94 -16.00
CA ARG A 26 17.48 -24.81 -15.71
C ARG A 26 18.12 -23.76 -14.81
N TYR A 27 19.01 -24.17 -13.92
CA TYR A 27 19.76 -23.24 -13.06
C TYR A 27 20.80 -22.45 -13.86
N HIS A 28 21.52 -23.11 -14.77
CA HIS A 28 22.49 -22.45 -15.66
C HIS A 28 21.82 -21.42 -16.59
N GLN A 29 20.74 -21.79 -17.30
CA GLN A 29 20.03 -20.85 -18.18
C GLN A 29 19.45 -19.63 -17.45
N LYS A 30 19.09 -19.76 -16.16
CA LYS A 30 18.57 -18.65 -15.36
C LYS A 30 19.67 -17.74 -14.83
N ARG A 31 20.90 -18.25 -14.71
CA ARG A 31 22.09 -17.48 -14.35
C ARG A 31 22.62 -16.68 -15.55
N ASP A 32 22.64 -17.30 -16.73
CA ASP A 32 23.15 -16.65 -17.96
C ASP A 32 22.23 -15.54 -18.46
N ARG A 33 20.90 -15.63 -18.25
CA ARG A 33 19.96 -14.51 -18.53
C ARG A 33 20.03 -13.34 -17.56
N MET A 34 20.68 -13.49 -16.40
CA MET A 34 20.92 -12.42 -15.44
C MET A 34 22.34 -11.84 -15.54
N SER A 35 23.10 -12.23 -16.58
CA SER A 35 24.50 -11.82 -16.77
C SER A 35 24.78 -10.97 -18.01
N ASP A 36 23.79 -10.64 -18.85
CA ASP A 36 23.98 -9.80 -20.05
C ASP A 36 23.03 -8.58 -20.03
N CYS A 37 23.46 -7.54 -19.32
CA CYS A 37 23.39 -6.15 -19.77
C CYS A 37 24.74 -5.53 -19.34
N SER A 38 25.74 -5.77 -20.20
CA SER A 38 27.07 -5.14 -20.23
C SER A 38 26.91 -3.62 -20.34
N ASP A 39 27.59 -2.83 -19.51
CA ASP A 39 29.03 -2.52 -19.61
C ASP A 39 29.34 -1.65 -20.84
N SER A 40 29.31 -0.33 -20.63
CA SER A 40 30.18 0.61 -21.33
C SER A 40 30.97 1.33 -20.27
N SER A 41 32.18 0.82 -20.04
CA SER A 41 33.20 1.40 -19.20
C SER A 41 34.12 2.24 -20.07
N ASP A 42 34.11 3.56 -19.85
CA ASP A 42 35.29 4.39 -20.00
C ASP A 42 35.57 4.99 -18.63
N LYS A 43 36.69 4.57 -18.04
CA LYS A 43 37.20 5.05 -16.76
C LYS A 43 38.02 6.30 -16.99
N GLU A 44 37.66 7.39 -16.33
CA GLU A 44 38.65 8.29 -15.75
C GLU A 44 38.31 8.48 -14.27
N ASN A 45 39.31 8.22 -13.43
CA ASN A 45 39.26 8.38 -11.98
C ASN A 45 38.99 9.85 -11.64
N ASP A 46 37.99 10.09 -10.81
CA ASP A 46 38.12 11.09 -9.76
C ASP A 46 37.51 10.53 -8.48
N GLU A 47 38.33 10.45 -7.44
CA GLU A 47 37.94 10.02 -6.10
C GLU A 47 37.14 11.15 -5.44
N THR A 48 35.85 11.24 -5.72
CA THR A 48 34.93 12.00 -4.87
C THR A 48 34.14 11.04 -4.02
N GLU A 49 34.44 11.02 -2.72
CA GLU A 49 33.63 10.40 -1.68
C GLU A 49 32.13 10.62 -1.98
N THR A 50 31.40 9.55 -2.29
CA THR A 50 29.95 9.66 -2.43
C THR A 50 29.39 9.91 -1.03
N VAL A 51 29.20 11.18 -0.69
CA VAL A 51 28.38 11.60 0.43
C VAL A 51 27.06 10.84 0.27
N ASN A 52 26.68 10.04 1.28
CA ASN A 52 25.38 9.38 1.32
C ASN A 52 24.31 10.47 1.44
N GLU A 53 24.00 11.13 0.33
CA GLU A 53 22.98 12.17 0.28
C GLU A 53 21.63 11.53 0.55
N TRP A 54 20.99 12.04 1.61
CA TRP A 54 19.65 11.63 1.95
C TRP A 54 18.72 12.18 0.85
N PRO A 55 17.92 11.34 0.17
CA PRO A 55 17.22 11.72 -1.06
C PRO A 55 16.02 12.66 -0.84
N LEU A 56 15.68 12.97 0.42
CA LEU A 56 14.58 13.85 0.79
C LEU A 56 15.13 15.05 1.57
N PRO A 57 14.43 16.20 1.65
CA PRO A 57 14.91 17.34 2.43
C PRO A 57 14.90 17.10 3.95
N PHE A 58 14.13 16.12 4.42
CA PHE A 58 13.98 15.79 5.85
C PHE A 58 14.06 14.28 6.11
N PRO A 59 14.41 13.85 7.34
CA PRO A 59 14.53 12.43 7.66
C PRO A 59 13.16 11.74 7.73
N VAL A 60 12.97 10.69 6.94
CA VAL A 60 11.85 9.77 7.08
C VAL A 60 12.32 8.55 7.86
N ALA A 61 11.56 8.14 8.87
CA ALA A 61 11.96 7.06 9.77
C ALA A 61 10.83 6.04 10.01
N MET A 62 11.19 4.86 10.52
CA MET A 62 10.20 3.87 10.92
C MET A 62 10.64 3.07 12.14
N TRP A 63 9.69 2.72 13.00
CA TRP A 63 9.89 1.63 13.95
C TRP A 63 9.37 0.33 13.35
N ASP A 64 10.18 -0.72 13.37
CA ASP A 64 9.72 -2.05 13.00
C ASP A 64 9.27 -2.80 14.25
N LEU A 65 7.95 -2.87 14.46
CA LEU A 65 7.34 -3.61 15.57
C LEU A 65 7.01 -5.06 15.19
N GLU A 66 7.43 -5.51 14.00
CA GLU A 66 7.19 -6.87 13.49
C GLU A 66 8.00 -7.98 14.20
N HIS A 67 8.32 -7.83 15.50
CA HIS A 67 8.93 -8.89 16.31
C HIS A 67 8.03 -10.11 16.55
N CYS A 68 6.94 -10.27 15.80
CA CYS A 68 6.02 -11.36 15.96
C CYS A 68 5.33 -11.76 14.63
N SER A 69 6.08 -12.09 13.56
CA SER A 69 5.69 -13.21 12.67
C SER A 69 6.83 -13.59 11.73
N ASN A 70 7.20 -14.87 11.69
CA ASN A 70 8.10 -15.43 10.67
C ASN A 70 7.45 -15.51 9.27
N SER A 71 6.44 -14.67 9.00
CA SER A 71 5.65 -14.72 7.77
C SER A 71 6.42 -14.12 6.59
N LYS A 72 6.18 -14.64 5.38
CA LYS A 72 6.77 -14.09 4.14
C LYS A 72 6.33 -12.65 3.87
N GLN A 73 5.15 -12.25 4.37
CA GLN A 73 4.59 -10.91 4.24
C GLN A 73 5.41 -9.86 5.02
N SER A 74 5.79 -10.16 6.26
CA SER A 74 6.67 -9.30 7.08
C SER A 74 8.03 -9.05 6.41
N LYS A 75 8.60 -10.01 5.67
CA LYS A 75 9.90 -9.84 4.99
C LYS A 75 9.85 -8.93 3.76
N HIS A 76 8.66 -8.65 3.23
CA HIS A 76 8.45 -7.85 2.01
C HIS A 76 7.52 -6.66 2.25
N GLY A 77 7.25 -6.32 3.51
CA GLY A 77 6.45 -5.15 3.87
C GLY A 77 6.98 -3.88 3.21
N THR A 78 6.06 -2.98 2.85
CA THR A 78 6.38 -1.74 2.14
C THR A 78 7.38 -0.90 2.92
N GLY A 79 7.29 -0.86 4.25
CA GLY A 79 8.27 -0.20 5.12
C GLY A 79 9.69 -0.75 4.98
N LYS A 80 9.89 -2.08 5.04
CA LYS A 80 11.21 -2.69 4.83
C LYS A 80 11.74 -2.48 3.42
N LYS A 81 10.85 -2.40 2.42
CA LYS A 81 11.23 -2.05 1.05
C LYS A 81 11.78 -0.61 0.98
N LEU A 82 11.14 0.35 1.65
CA LEU A 82 11.63 1.74 1.72
C LEU A 82 13.01 1.85 2.39
N VAL A 83 13.25 1.08 3.46
CA VAL A 83 14.57 1.01 4.12
C VAL A 83 15.64 0.50 3.14
N ARG A 84 15.33 -0.50 2.30
CA ARG A 84 16.28 -1.01 1.29
C ARG A 84 16.60 0.01 0.19
N TYR A 85 15.67 0.89 -0.15
CA TYR A 85 15.89 1.99 -1.10
C TYR A 85 16.56 3.22 -0.47
N GLY A 86 16.88 3.19 0.83
CA GLY A 86 17.49 4.33 1.52
C GLY A 86 16.54 5.51 1.74
N LEU A 87 15.23 5.35 1.51
CA LEU A 87 14.22 6.40 1.69
C LEU A 87 13.72 6.51 3.13
N THR A 88 13.99 5.51 3.98
CA THR A 88 13.50 5.48 5.37
C THR A 88 14.55 4.89 6.30
N LYS A 89 14.78 5.54 7.45
CA LYS A 89 15.69 5.06 8.51
C LYS A 89 14.96 4.14 9.47
N LEU A 90 15.53 2.97 9.70
CA LEU A 90 15.02 2.06 10.74
C LEU A 90 15.46 2.54 12.13
N LEU A 91 14.49 2.80 13.01
CA LEU A 91 14.71 3.21 14.39
C LEU A 91 14.66 2.01 15.33
N ARG A 92 15.49 2.06 16.38
CA ARG A 92 15.37 1.15 17.52
C ARG A 92 14.21 1.61 18.40
N LEU A 93 13.59 0.66 19.11
CA LEU A 93 12.44 0.94 19.97
C LEU A 93 12.69 1.98 21.06
N SER A 94 13.92 2.05 21.58
CA SER A 94 14.30 3.04 22.59
C SER A 94 14.58 4.42 22.01
N THR A 95 14.75 4.54 20.69
CA THR A 95 15.08 5.78 20.01
C THR A 95 13.86 6.69 19.96
N ARG A 96 14.02 7.93 20.43
CA ARG A 96 13.02 8.99 20.28
C ARG A 96 13.10 9.59 18.88
N PHE A 97 11.95 9.83 18.27
CA PHE A 97 11.83 10.66 17.07
C PHE A 97 11.19 12.00 17.41
N SER A 98 11.80 13.09 16.94
CA SER A 98 11.35 14.45 17.22
C SER A 98 10.26 14.93 16.26
N GLY A 99 10.15 14.33 15.08
CA GLY A 99 9.17 14.72 14.07
C GLY A 99 7.79 14.12 14.26
N LEU A 100 6.98 14.24 13.21
CA LEU A 100 5.62 13.73 13.16
C LEU A 100 5.64 12.20 13.12
N CYS A 101 4.83 11.54 13.95
CA CYS A 101 4.73 10.09 13.95
C CYS A 101 3.29 9.66 13.67
N LEU A 102 3.14 8.81 12.65
CA LEU A 102 1.88 8.17 12.34
C LEU A 102 1.64 7.01 13.29
N THR A 103 0.50 7.05 13.97
CA THR A 103 0.09 6.01 14.91
C THR A 103 -1.43 5.88 14.94
N PRO A 104 -1.97 4.64 14.97
CA PRO A 104 -3.42 4.42 15.02
C PRO A 104 -4.04 4.79 16.38
N VAL A 105 -3.23 5.08 17.40
CA VAL A 105 -3.69 5.45 18.75
C VAL A 105 -3.64 6.96 19.02
N SER A 106 -3.59 7.78 17.97
CA SER A 106 -3.53 9.25 18.09
C SER A 106 -4.91 9.88 17.95
N ASP A 107 -5.25 10.82 18.84
CA ASP A 107 -6.50 11.58 18.75
C ASP A 107 -6.45 12.72 17.70
N LYS A 108 -5.25 13.14 17.28
CA LYS A 108 -5.07 14.27 16.36
C LYS A 108 -4.79 13.80 14.94
N CYS A 109 -5.56 14.28 13.97
CA CYS A 109 -5.29 13.98 12.55
C CYS A 109 -4.13 14.82 12.00
N VAL A 110 -3.45 14.27 10.99
CA VAL A 110 -2.48 15.03 10.17
C VAL A 110 -3.19 16.20 9.51
N THR A 111 -2.57 17.38 9.57
CA THR A 111 -3.09 18.62 8.96
C THR A 111 -1.96 19.38 8.25
N PRO A 112 -2.29 20.31 7.33
CA PRO A 112 -1.28 21.18 6.71
C PRO A 112 -0.46 22.01 7.71
N LEU A 113 -0.98 22.26 8.93
CA LEU A 113 -0.23 22.92 10.01
C LEU A 113 1.02 22.14 10.44
N ASP A 114 1.05 20.83 10.20
CA ASP A 114 2.19 19.99 10.52
C ASP A 114 3.37 20.17 9.54
N HIS A 115 3.21 20.97 8.48
CA HIS A 115 4.26 21.29 7.49
C HIS A 115 5.61 21.62 8.14
N LYS A 116 5.63 22.58 9.08
CA LYS A 116 6.87 23.02 9.76
C LYS A 116 7.51 21.92 10.60
N ILE A 117 6.71 20.98 11.11
CA ILE A 117 7.22 19.85 11.91
C ILE A 117 7.91 18.85 10.98
N VAL A 118 7.28 18.55 9.84
CA VAL A 118 7.83 17.64 8.83
C VAL A 118 9.07 18.24 8.18
N GLU A 119 9.05 19.52 7.80
CA GLU A 119 10.20 20.23 7.23
C GLU A 119 11.43 20.16 8.15
N LYS A 120 11.24 20.43 9.45
CA LYS A 120 12.35 20.55 10.40
C LYS A 120 12.84 19.22 10.96
N TYR A 121 11.93 18.29 11.24
CA TYR A 121 12.23 17.06 11.97
C TYR A 121 11.86 15.79 11.22
N GLY A 122 11.16 15.91 10.09
CA GLY A 122 10.70 14.79 9.27
C GLY A 122 9.47 14.07 9.81
N CYS A 123 9.19 12.91 9.23
CA CYS A 123 8.06 12.06 9.60
C CYS A 123 8.50 10.62 9.89
N ALA A 124 7.72 9.93 10.73
CA ALA A 124 7.94 8.54 11.09
C ALA A 124 6.65 7.73 11.04
N VAL A 125 6.78 6.44 10.78
CA VAL A 125 5.66 5.49 10.77
C VAL A 125 5.99 4.29 11.65
N ILE A 126 4.95 3.65 12.19
CA ILE A 126 5.06 2.40 12.92
C ILE A 126 4.72 1.26 11.96
N ASN A 127 5.71 0.44 11.60
CA ASN A 127 5.49 -0.75 10.77
C ASN A 127 4.98 -1.90 11.65
N CYS A 128 3.68 -2.17 11.54
CA CYS A 128 3.00 -3.27 12.21
C CYS A 128 2.00 -3.94 11.26
N SER A 129 1.68 -5.21 11.54
CA SER A 129 0.61 -5.92 10.81
C SER A 129 -0.75 -5.46 11.31
N TRP A 130 -1.67 -5.15 10.40
CA TRP A 130 -3.07 -4.85 10.74
C TRP A 130 -3.74 -5.95 11.58
N SER A 131 -3.34 -7.22 11.38
CA SER A 131 -3.84 -8.35 12.17
C SER A 131 -3.37 -8.40 13.64
N ARG A 132 -2.43 -7.55 14.04
CA ARG A 132 -1.84 -7.53 15.39
C ARG A 132 -1.84 -6.13 16.00
N ILE A 133 -2.75 -5.26 15.55
CA ILE A 133 -2.78 -3.88 16.02
C ILE A 133 -3.03 -3.82 17.53
N ASP A 134 -3.94 -4.64 18.05
CA ASP A 134 -4.29 -4.70 19.48
C ASP A 134 -3.13 -5.23 20.34
N ASP A 135 -2.29 -6.12 19.79
CA ASP A 135 -1.12 -6.69 20.47
C ASP A 135 0.14 -5.80 20.36
N THR A 136 0.08 -4.74 19.56
CA THR A 136 1.26 -3.93 19.23
C THR A 136 1.57 -2.96 20.37
N PRO A 137 2.80 -2.96 20.93
CA PRO A 137 3.14 -2.16 22.08
C PRO A 137 3.41 -0.69 21.70
N PHE A 138 2.38 0.04 21.28
CA PHE A 138 2.48 1.46 20.91
C PHE A 138 3.05 2.34 22.02
N ASN A 139 2.79 1.99 23.29
CA ASN A 139 3.32 2.68 24.47
C ASN A 139 4.86 2.70 24.55
N LYS A 140 5.55 1.80 23.84
CA LYS A 140 7.02 1.77 23.80
C LYS A 140 7.60 2.77 22.79
N VAL A 141 6.81 3.24 21.84
CA VAL A 141 7.24 4.18 20.81
C VAL A 141 7.31 5.58 21.38
N ARG A 142 8.50 6.19 21.32
CA ARG A 142 8.74 7.54 21.85
C ARG A 142 8.68 8.57 20.73
N THR A 143 7.52 9.21 20.56
CA THR A 143 7.30 10.31 19.62
C THR A 143 6.96 11.62 20.33
N SER A 144 7.22 12.75 19.67
CA SER A 144 6.85 14.10 20.13
C SER A 144 5.49 14.55 19.58
N HIS A 145 5.16 14.12 18.36
CA HIS A 145 4.01 14.59 17.62
C HIS A 145 3.25 13.40 17.01
N PRO A 146 2.51 12.63 17.82
CA PRO A 146 1.65 11.57 17.31
C PRO A 146 0.51 12.16 16.47
N ARG A 147 0.23 11.55 15.32
CA ARG A 147 -0.87 11.87 14.41
C ARG A 147 -1.51 10.60 13.86
N ILE A 148 -2.79 10.67 13.53
CA ILE A 148 -3.51 9.68 12.73
C ILE A 148 -3.79 10.26 11.34
N LEU A 149 -3.86 9.42 10.31
CA LEU A 149 -4.27 9.88 8.99
C LEU A 149 -5.80 9.95 8.90
N PRO A 150 -6.35 10.93 8.18
CA PRO A 150 -7.77 10.91 7.84
C PRO A 150 -8.08 9.75 6.88
N PHE A 151 -9.38 9.51 6.68
CA PHE A 151 -9.87 8.46 5.79
C PHE A 151 -9.26 8.57 4.40
N LEU A 152 -8.68 7.47 3.94
CA LEU A 152 -8.10 7.28 2.61
C LEU A 152 -8.32 5.82 2.18
N VAL A 153 -8.37 5.62 0.87
CA VAL A 153 -8.54 4.32 0.24
C VAL A 153 -7.16 3.75 -0.09
N SER A 154 -6.87 2.54 0.40
CA SER A 154 -5.62 1.86 0.04
C SER A 154 -5.66 1.39 -1.41
N ALA A 155 -4.54 1.49 -2.12
CA ALA A 155 -4.37 0.95 -3.46
C ALA A 155 -3.88 -0.51 -3.45
N ASN A 156 -3.27 -0.96 -2.35
CA ASN A 156 -2.73 -2.33 -2.23
C ASN A 156 -3.61 -3.28 -1.41
N SER A 157 -4.49 -2.75 -0.55
CA SER A 157 -5.41 -3.51 0.28
C SER A 157 -6.86 -3.29 -0.20
N THR A 158 -7.70 -4.30 0.00
CA THR A 158 -9.13 -4.22 -0.33
C THR A 158 -9.95 -3.50 0.74
N LYS A 159 -9.36 -3.19 1.90
CA LYS A 159 -10.05 -2.54 3.01
C LYS A 159 -9.72 -1.05 3.09
N PRO A 160 -10.74 -0.17 3.25
CA PRO A 160 -10.50 1.25 3.48
C PRO A 160 -9.75 1.46 4.80
N CYS A 161 -9.00 2.56 4.91
CA CYS A 161 -8.16 2.93 6.07
C CYS A 161 -6.98 1.99 6.41
N GLU A 162 -6.90 0.79 5.83
CA GLU A 162 -5.76 -0.11 6.01
C GLU A 162 -4.60 0.25 5.07
N LEU A 163 -4.06 1.46 5.23
CA LEU A 163 -2.92 1.93 4.43
C LEU A 163 -1.64 1.16 4.75
N SER A 164 -0.82 0.92 3.74
CA SER A 164 0.55 0.47 3.94
C SER A 164 1.44 1.60 4.44
N CYS A 165 2.62 1.27 4.99
CA CYS A 165 3.57 2.27 5.47
C CYS A 165 3.99 3.27 4.38
N ALA A 166 4.15 2.82 3.13
CA ALA A 166 4.51 3.70 2.03
C ALA A 166 3.38 4.69 1.68
N GLU A 167 2.14 4.21 1.60
CA GLU A 167 0.96 5.06 1.37
C GLU A 167 0.75 6.03 2.52
N ALA A 168 0.93 5.58 3.76
CA ALA A 168 0.78 6.43 4.94
C ALA A 168 1.81 7.56 4.97
N ILE A 169 3.08 7.26 4.66
CA ILE A 169 4.11 8.31 4.52
C ILE A 169 3.74 9.26 3.38
N ALA A 170 3.45 8.73 2.19
CA ALA A 170 3.12 9.56 1.02
C ALA A 170 1.92 10.49 1.27
N ALA A 171 0.83 9.97 1.85
CA ALA A 171 -0.34 10.76 2.23
C ALA A 171 0.02 11.89 3.20
N THR A 172 0.87 11.60 4.19
CA THR A 172 1.34 12.60 5.15
C THR A 172 2.10 13.71 4.46
N LEU A 173 3.01 13.36 3.55
CA LEU A 173 3.80 14.32 2.79
C LEU A 173 2.91 15.20 1.92
N ILE A 174 1.94 14.62 1.21
CA ILE A 174 0.99 15.39 0.38
C ILE A 174 0.16 16.37 1.23
N ILE A 175 -0.43 15.90 2.32
CA ILE A 175 -1.25 16.74 3.22
C ILE A 175 -0.41 17.86 3.84
N THR A 176 0.87 17.61 4.10
CA THR A 176 1.79 18.59 4.67
C THR A 176 2.52 19.43 3.63
N GLY A 177 2.20 19.32 2.33
CA GLY A 177 2.72 20.21 1.28
C GLY A 177 4.04 19.75 0.62
N PHE A 178 4.33 18.46 0.65
CA PHE A 178 5.51 17.81 0.05
C PHE A 178 5.10 16.75 -0.99
N PRO A 179 4.38 17.13 -2.07
CA PRO A 179 3.88 16.17 -3.05
C PRO A 179 5.01 15.51 -3.85
N ASP A 180 6.07 16.25 -4.19
CA ASP A 180 7.19 15.74 -4.98
C ASP A 180 7.94 14.62 -4.22
N GLU A 181 8.12 14.80 -2.91
CA GLU A 181 8.69 13.79 -2.02
C GLU A 181 7.79 12.56 -1.88
N ALA A 182 6.48 12.75 -1.91
CA ALA A 182 5.51 11.65 -1.89
C ALA A 182 5.59 10.81 -3.17
N ASP A 183 5.71 11.47 -4.33
CA ASP A 183 5.87 10.82 -5.63
C ASP A 183 7.16 9.99 -5.67
N LEU A 184 8.28 10.53 -5.17
CA LEU A 184 9.54 9.79 -5.07
C LEU A 184 9.44 8.49 -4.26
N ILE A 185 8.59 8.48 -3.22
CA ILE A 185 8.33 7.30 -2.38
C ILE A 185 7.45 6.30 -3.14
N LEU A 186 6.36 6.77 -3.75
CA LEU A 186 5.38 5.94 -4.44
C LEU A 186 5.93 5.34 -5.74
N ASP A 187 6.83 6.03 -6.43
CA ASP A 187 7.50 5.57 -7.65
C ASP A 187 8.28 4.26 -7.46
N LYS A 188 8.61 3.90 -6.22
CA LYS A 188 9.26 2.59 -5.92
C LYS A 188 8.28 1.42 -5.98
N PHE A 189 6.99 1.69 -6.16
CA PHE A 189 5.91 0.71 -6.19
C PHE A 189 5.13 0.83 -7.50
N SER A 190 4.96 -0.29 -8.20
CA SER A 190 4.23 -0.32 -9.46
C SER A 190 2.76 0.12 -9.34
N TRP A 191 2.18 0.03 -8.15
CA TRP A 191 0.82 0.47 -7.83
C TRP A 191 0.77 1.87 -7.20
N GLY A 192 1.92 2.54 -6.99
CA GLY A 192 1.99 3.81 -6.26
C GLY A 192 1.15 4.91 -6.89
N HIS A 193 1.16 5.02 -8.22
CA HIS A 193 0.34 6.00 -8.95
C HIS A 193 -1.17 5.80 -8.73
N LEU A 194 -1.64 4.54 -8.61
CA LEU A 194 -3.05 4.25 -8.35
C LEU A 194 -3.50 4.83 -7.00
N PHE A 195 -2.62 4.88 -6.01
CA PHE A 195 -2.95 5.49 -4.72
C PHE A 195 -3.26 6.99 -4.85
N LEU A 196 -2.47 7.70 -5.66
CA LEU A 196 -2.68 9.13 -5.93
C LEU A 196 -3.96 9.35 -6.74
N GLU A 197 -4.19 8.54 -7.78
CA GLU A 197 -5.39 8.64 -8.60
C GLU A 197 -6.66 8.41 -7.78
N LEU A 198 -6.69 7.33 -6.98
CA LEU A 198 -7.83 6.95 -6.13
C LEU A 198 -8.17 8.02 -5.08
N ASN A 199 -7.17 8.70 -4.54
CA ASN A 199 -7.35 9.64 -3.43
C ASN A 199 -7.14 11.11 -3.84
N SER A 200 -7.00 11.40 -5.12
CA SER A 200 -6.63 12.74 -5.64
C SER A 200 -7.52 13.85 -5.07
N GLU A 201 -8.85 13.69 -5.18
CA GLU A 201 -9.82 14.66 -4.68
C GLU A 201 -9.76 14.82 -3.15
N LEU A 202 -9.60 13.72 -2.41
CA LEU A 202 -9.51 13.75 -0.95
C LEU A 202 -8.24 14.43 -0.46
N LEU A 203 -7.09 14.04 -1.03
CA LEU A 203 -5.78 14.60 -0.69
C LEU A 203 -5.75 16.10 -0.98
N GLU A 204 -6.33 16.54 -2.10
CA GLU A 204 -6.43 17.95 -2.46
C GLU A 204 -7.32 18.74 -1.48
N LYS A 205 -8.43 18.15 -1.02
CA LYS A 205 -9.27 18.77 0.02
C LYS A 205 -8.56 18.83 1.37
N TYR A 206 -7.89 17.75 1.79
CA TYR A 206 -7.14 17.72 3.05
C TYR A 206 -5.97 18.70 3.07
N ALA A 207 -5.26 18.86 1.95
CA ALA A 207 -4.17 19.82 1.82
C ALA A 207 -4.63 21.29 1.93
N ARG A 208 -5.92 21.59 1.70
CA ARG A 208 -6.50 22.92 1.85
C ARG A 208 -7.08 23.20 3.25
N CYS A 209 -7.23 22.18 4.08
CA CYS A 209 -7.82 22.34 5.41
C CYS A 209 -6.88 23.12 6.36
N ALA A 210 -7.43 23.97 7.20
CA ALA A 210 -6.66 24.72 8.18
C ALA A 210 -6.49 23.95 9.51
N ASN A 211 -7.47 23.13 9.89
CA ASN A 211 -7.54 22.53 11.22
C ASN A 211 -7.98 21.05 11.18
N THR A 212 -7.76 20.34 12.28
CA THR A 212 -8.19 18.93 12.44
C THR A 212 -9.71 18.77 12.27
N GLU A 213 -10.49 19.73 12.75
CA GLU A 213 -11.96 19.72 12.63
C GLU A 213 -12.42 19.79 11.16
N GLU A 214 -11.75 20.60 10.34
CA GLU A 214 -12.07 20.70 8.90
C GLU A 214 -11.72 19.41 8.16
N VAL A 215 -10.59 18.78 8.50
CA VAL A 215 -10.19 17.49 7.95
C VAL A 215 -11.24 16.41 8.28
N ILE A 216 -11.71 16.37 9.53
CA ILE A 216 -12.78 15.45 9.95
C ILE A 216 -14.08 15.75 9.22
N ALA A 217 -14.46 17.03 9.05
CA ALA A 217 -15.67 17.41 8.33
C ALA A 217 -15.63 16.99 6.85
N VAL A 218 -14.48 17.14 6.18
CA VAL A 218 -14.27 16.65 4.80
C VAL A 218 -14.42 15.14 4.74
N GLN A 219 -13.80 14.42 5.67
CA GLN A 219 -13.90 12.96 5.77
C GLN A 219 -15.36 12.51 5.98
N GLU A 220 -16.08 13.10 6.93
CA GLU A 220 -17.47 12.75 7.21
C GLU A 220 -18.39 13.01 6.02
N LYS A 221 -18.18 14.12 5.33
CA LYS A 221 -18.93 14.45 4.12
C LYS A 221 -18.70 13.39 3.04
N PHE A 222 -17.45 13.03 2.78
CA PHE A 222 -17.12 12.01 1.80
C PHE A 222 -17.73 10.64 2.12
N LEU A 223 -17.70 10.23 3.39
CA LEU A 223 -18.33 8.98 3.82
C LEU A 223 -19.86 9.00 3.66
N LYS A 224 -20.51 10.13 3.94
CA LYS A 224 -21.96 10.31 3.72
C LYS A 224 -22.31 10.25 2.23
N ASP A 225 -21.50 10.87 1.37
CA ASP A 225 -21.70 10.87 -0.07
C ASP A 225 -21.60 9.43 -0.64
N ILE A 226 -20.61 8.64 -0.19
CA ILE A 226 -20.48 7.21 -0.55
C ILE A 226 -21.67 6.39 -0.05
N GLN A 227 -22.13 6.65 1.17
CA GLN A 227 -23.30 5.96 1.73
C GLN A 227 -24.55 6.23 0.89
N GLN A 228 -24.77 7.50 0.52
CA GLN A 228 -25.90 7.88 -0.31
C GLN A 228 -25.81 7.26 -1.70
N GLU A 229 -24.65 7.29 -2.37
CA GLU A 229 -24.47 6.66 -3.67
C GLU A 229 -24.75 5.14 -3.61
N LYS A 230 -24.33 4.48 -2.54
CA LYS A 230 -24.61 3.05 -2.33
C LYS A 230 -26.12 2.79 -2.18
N ILE A 231 -26.82 3.63 -1.42
CA ILE A 231 -28.28 3.54 -1.26
C ILE A 231 -28.98 3.76 -2.60
N ASP A 232 -28.60 4.80 -3.34
CA ASP A 232 -29.20 5.12 -4.63
C ASP A 232 -28.99 3.99 -5.65
N ARG A 233 -27.79 3.39 -5.69
CA ARG A 233 -27.52 2.22 -6.55
C ARG A 233 -28.35 0.99 -6.17
N LEU A 234 -28.64 0.78 -4.89
CA LEU A 234 -29.49 -0.32 -4.43
C LEU A 234 -30.97 -0.04 -4.77
N ALA A 235 -31.42 1.20 -4.61
CA ALA A 235 -32.78 1.63 -4.99
C ALA A 235 -33.03 1.53 -6.50
N LEU A 236 -31.97 1.66 -7.32
CA LEU A 236 -31.98 1.49 -8.78
C LEU A 236 -31.92 0.01 -9.23
N SER A 237 -32.19 -0.97 -8.36
CA SER A 237 -32.08 -2.38 -8.76
C SER A 237 -32.97 -2.70 -9.98
N ASP A 238 -32.32 -3.00 -11.12
CA ASP A 238 -32.93 -3.34 -12.42
C ASP A 238 -33.64 -4.70 -12.43
N PHE A 239 -33.85 -5.31 -11.26
CA PHE A 239 -34.57 -6.57 -11.17
C PHE A 239 -36.06 -6.26 -11.30
N PRO A 240 -36.78 -6.86 -12.27
CA PRO A 240 -38.23 -6.75 -12.27
C PRO A 240 -38.73 -7.25 -10.90
N PRO A 241 -39.67 -6.55 -10.26
CA PRO A 241 -40.25 -7.04 -9.02
C PRO A 241 -40.72 -8.46 -9.27
N SER A 242 -40.17 -9.42 -8.51
CA SER A 242 -40.80 -10.72 -8.47
C SER A 242 -42.14 -10.48 -7.79
N ASP A 243 -43.25 -10.74 -8.50
CA ASP A 243 -44.64 -10.48 -8.10
C ASP A 243 -45.10 -11.28 -6.84
N THR A 244 -44.21 -11.55 -5.89
CA THR A 244 -44.44 -12.37 -4.71
C THR A 244 -44.18 -11.65 -3.38
N GLU A 245 -43.60 -10.44 -3.38
CA GLU A 245 -43.33 -9.71 -2.14
C GLU A 245 -44.14 -8.40 -2.10
N SER A 246 -44.96 -8.25 -1.06
CA SER A 246 -45.76 -7.06 -0.78
C SER A 246 -44.88 -5.83 -0.52
N GLU A 247 -45.37 -4.63 -0.87
CA GLU A 247 -44.65 -3.35 -0.76
C GLU A 247 -44.06 -3.09 0.66
N GLU A 248 -44.70 -3.64 1.70
CA GLU A 248 -44.21 -3.56 3.08
C GLU A 248 -42.91 -4.37 3.32
N GLU A 249 -42.70 -5.49 2.62
CA GLU A 249 -41.53 -6.36 2.79
C GLU A 249 -40.29 -5.82 2.04
N ALA A 250 -40.50 -5.11 0.92
CA ALA A 250 -39.42 -4.46 0.17
C ALA A 250 -38.83 -3.28 0.98
N GLU A 251 -39.70 -2.44 1.56
CA GLU A 251 -39.26 -1.35 2.42
C GLU A 251 -38.56 -1.82 3.71
N GLU A 252 -38.99 -2.94 4.30
CA GLU A 252 -38.30 -3.52 5.45
C GLU A 252 -36.92 -4.06 5.08
N LYS A 253 -36.76 -4.69 3.91
CA LYS A 253 -35.45 -5.16 3.42
C LYS A 253 -34.49 -4.01 3.21
N ASP A 254 -34.92 -2.92 2.56
CA ASP A 254 -34.07 -1.75 2.35
C ASP A 254 -33.65 -1.09 3.67
N LYS A 255 -34.58 -0.96 4.63
CA LYS A 255 -34.26 -0.47 5.99
C LYS A 255 -33.28 -1.40 6.72
N SER A 256 -33.41 -2.71 6.53
CA SER A 256 -32.51 -3.71 7.15
C SER A 256 -31.08 -3.62 6.59
N VAL A 257 -30.93 -3.51 5.27
CA VAL A 257 -29.64 -3.41 4.57
C VAL A 257 -28.93 -2.11 4.94
N VAL A 258 -29.65 -0.99 4.99
CA VAL A 258 -29.11 0.30 5.46
C VAL A 258 -28.64 0.21 6.91
N SER A 259 -29.37 -0.52 7.78
CA SER A 259 -29.00 -0.72 9.18
C SER A 259 -27.76 -1.60 9.38
N GLU A 260 -27.52 -2.58 8.49
CA GLU A 260 -26.33 -3.43 8.53
C GLU A 260 -25.09 -2.71 8.03
N ILE A 261 -25.22 -1.93 6.94
CA ILE A 261 -24.12 -1.14 6.38
C ILE A 261 -23.66 -0.05 7.35
N THR A 262 -24.60 0.62 8.01
CA THR A 262 -24.28 1.63 9.04
C THR A 262 -23.57 1.02 10.24
N LYS A 263 -23.91 -0.21 10.65
CA LYS A 263 -23.20 -0.95 11.71
C LYS A 263 -21.80 -1.40 11.28
N GLU A 264 -21.61 -1.86 10.05
CA GLU A 264 -20.28 -2.25 9.55
C GLU A 264 -19.32 -1.05 9.49
N LEU A 265 -19.82 0.12 9.09
CA LEU A 265 -19.01 1.34 9.03
C LEU A 265 -18.76 1.96 10.41
N ALA A 266 -19.70 1.88 11.35
CA ALA A 266 -19.46 2.29 12.74
C ALA A 266 -18.43 1.40 13.45
N ASN A 267 -18.31 0.14 13.03
CA ASN A 267 -17.31 -0.81 13.52
C ASN A 267 -15.95 -0.68 12.83
N ALA A 268 -15.88 0.00 11.68
CA ALA A 268 -14.63 0.44 11.08
C ALA A 268 -14.09 1.62 11.92
N ARG A 269 -13.43 1.27 13.03
CA ARG A 269 -12.83 2.19 14.00
C ARG A 269 -12.15 3.38 13.30
N ILE A 270 -12.61 4.59 13.63
CA ILE A 270 -11.80 5.81 13.70
C ILE A 270 -10.77 5.62 14.81
#